data_AF-A0A4V1SCY1-F1
#
_entry.id   AF-A0A4V1SCY1-F1
#
_cell.length_a   1.000
_cell.length_b   1.000
_cell.length_c   1.000
_cell.angle_alpha   90.00
_cell.angle_beta   90.00
_cell.angle_gamma   90.00
#
_symmetry.space_group_name_H-M   'P 1'
#
loop_
_entity.id
_entity.type
_entity.pdbx_description
1 polymer ?
#
loop_
_entity_poly.entity_id
_entity_poly.type
_entity_poly.pdbx_seq_one_letter_code
_entity_poly.pdbx_strand_id
1 'polypeptide(L)' 'MSFTDYKVRDIGLAEFGRKEIEIAEHEMPGLMATRAKYGPEQPLKGVRI' A
#
# COMPACT_ATOMS: atom_id res chain seq x y z
N MET A 1 15.35 -9.65 9.69
CA MET A 1 14.35 -9.86 10.75
C MET A 1 12.98 -9.89 10.09
N SER A 2 12.16 -10.91 10.36
CA SER A 2 10.78 -10.96 9.88
C SER A 2 9.92 -10.05 10.75
N PHE A 3 9.17 -9.13 10.14
CA PHE A 3 8.15 -8.34 10.84
C PHE A 3 7.00 -9.28 11.24
N THR A 4 6.57 -9.23 12.50
CA THR A 4 5.57 -10.17 13.07
C THR A 4 4.41 -9.47 13.78
N ASP A 5 4.40 -8.14 13.79
CA ASP A 5 3.34 -7.34 14.43
C ASP A 5 2.15 -7.15 13.48
N TYR A 6 1.46 -8.25 13.19
CA TYR A 6 0.19 -8.29 12.48
C TYR A 6 -0.60 -9.53 12.88
N LYS A 7 -1.93 -9.50 12.72
CA LYS A 7 -2.80 -10.67 12.92
C LYS A 7 -3.81 -10.74 11.78
N VAL A 8 -3.55 -11.64 10.84
CA VAL A 8 -4.39 -11.87 9.66
C VAL A 8 -4.85 -13.33 9.61
N ARG A 9 -5.90 -13.61 8.84
CA ARG A 9 -6.48 -14.96 8.73
C ARG A 9 -5.52 -15.95 8.07
N ASP A 10 -4.91 -15.56 6.95
CA ASP A 10 -4.02 -16.41 6.15
C ASP A 10 -3.02 -15.54 5.37
N ILE A 11 -1.73 -15.70 5.66
CA ILE A 11 -0.65 -14.96 5.00
C ILE A 11 -0.30 -15.53 3.62
N GLY A 12 -0.70 -16.78 3.32
CA GLY A 12 -0.48 -17.41 2.01
C GLY A 12 -1.22 -16.71 0.86
N LEU A 13 -2.24 -15.90 1.17
CA LEU A 13 -3.00 -15.11 0.21
C LEU A 13 -2.31 -13.81 -0.23
N ALA A 14 -1.13 -13.49 0.32
CA ALA A 14 -0.45 -12.22 0.07
C ALA A 14 -0.12 -11.98 -1.42
N GLU A 15 0.28 -13.02 -2.16
CA GLU A 15 0.58 -12.88 -3.59
C GLU A 15 -0.66 -12.54 -4.41
N PHE A 16 -1.76 -13.25 -4.15
CA PHE A 16 -3.03 -12.99 -4.82
C PHE A 16 -3.57 -11.60 -4.50
N GLY A 17 -3.57 -11.21 -3.21
CA GLY A 17 -3.99 -9.88 -2.78
C GLY A 17 -3.16 -8.76 -3.41
N ARG A 18 -1.86 -8.97 -3.65
CA ARG A 18 -1.03 -8.00 -4.37
C ARG A 18 -1.48 -7.81 -5.82
N LYS A 19 -1.79 -8.90 -6.53
CA LYS A 19 -2.30 -8.83 -7.92
C LYS A 19 -3.62 -8.07 -8.00
N GLU A 20 -4.52 -8.29 -7.04
CA GLU A 20 -5.78 -7.53 -6.99
C GLU A 20 -5.56 -6.04 -6.70
N ILE A 21 -4.62 -5.69 -5.82
CA ILE A 21 -4.24 -4.29 -5.57
C ILE A 21 -3.71 -3.63 -6.84
N GLU A 22 -2.85 -4.31 -7.60
CA GLU A 22 -2.30 -3.78 -8.86
C GLU A 22 -3.41 -3.49 -9.87
N ILE A 23 -4.38 -4.40 -10.01
CA ILE A 23 -5.56 -4.18 -10.86
C ILE A 23 -6.38 -2.99 -10.35
N ALA A 24 -6.61 -2.91 -9.03
CA ALA A 24 -7.37 -1.82 -8.44
C ALA A 24 -6.71 -0.44 -8.60
N GLU A 25 -5.38 -0.36 -8.65
CA GLU A 25 -4.67 0.91 -8.87
C GLU A 25 -5.03 1.56 -10.23
N HIS A 26 -5.35 0.76 -11.25
CA HIS A 26 -5.85 1.28 -12.54
C HIS A 26 -7.20 1.99 -12.41
N GLU A 27 -8.05 1.54 -11.48
CA GLU A 27 -9.36 2.13 -11.19
C GLU A 27 -9.30 3.24 -10.12
N MET A 28 -8.11 3.57 -9.62
CA MET A 28 -7.89 4.59 -8.59
C MET A 28 -6.98 5.74 -9.05
N PRO A 29 -7.29 6.43 -10.17
CA PRO A 29 -6.39 7.42 -10.77
C PRO A 29 -6.07 8.60 -9.82
N GLY A 30 -7.02 9.01 -8.97
CA GLY A 30 -6.80 10.09 -8.00
C GLY A 30 -5.79 9.74 -6.91
N LEU A 31 -5.82 8.50 -6.40
CA LEU A 31 -4.87 8.03 -5.41
C LEU A 31 -3.46 7.90 -6.02
N MET A 32 -3.38 7.36 -7.24
CA MET A 32 -2.11 7.21 -7.94
C MET A 32 -1.49 8.57 -8.31
N ALA A 33 -2.29 9.53 -8.75
CA ALA A 33 -1.84 10.91 -8.99
C ALA A 33 -1.33 11.58 -7.70
N THR A 34 -2.01 11.35 -6.57
CA THR A 34 -1.60 11.88 -5.26
C THR A 34 -0.25 11.30 -4.83
N ARG A 35 -0.06 9.98 -4.98
CA ARG A 35 1.22 9.31 -4.72
C ARG A 35 2.34 9.85 -5.60
N ALA A 36 2.09 10.02 -6.89
CA ALA A 36 3.08 10.54 -7.83
C ALA A 36 3.49 11.99 -7.52
N LYS A 37 2.52 12.85 -7.19
CA LYS A 37 2.77 14.27 -6.89
C LYS A 37 3.55 14.46 -5.58
N TYR A 38 3.10 13.83 -4.49
CA TYR A 38 3.62 14.12 -3.15
C TYR A 38 4.62 13.08 -2.62
N GLY A 39 4.83 11.98 -3.35
CA GLY A 39 5.83 10.95 -3.00
C GLY A 39 7.23 11.51 -2.75
N PRO A 40 7.78 12.40 -3.62
CA PRO A 40 9.09 13.00 -3.40
C PRO A 40 9.15 13.94 -2.18
N GLU A 41 8.05 14.65 -1.90
CA GLU A 41 7.97 15.63 -0.80
C GLU A 41 7.86 14.98 0.58
N GLN A 42 7.41 13.72 0.64
CA GLN A 42 7.21 12.97 1.90
C GLN A 42 6.42 13.78 2.96
N PRO A 43 5.23 14.34 2.63
CA PRO A 43 4.53 15.27 3.50
C PRO A 43 4.04 14.65 4.83
N LEU A 44 3.98 13.31 4.90
CA LEU A 44 3.56 12.56 6.10
C LEU A 44 4.76 12.05 6.93
N LYS A 45 5.98 12.51 6.65
CA LYS A 45 7.18 12.07 7.38
C LYS A 45 7.04 12.39 8.87
N GLY A 46 7.10 11.36 9.71
CA GLY A 46 6.99 11.47 11.16
C GLY A 46 5.56 11.39 11.71
N VAL A 47 4.54 11.35 10.85
CA VAL A 47 3.15 11.14 11.25
C VAL A 47 2.90 9.65 11.52
N ARG A 48 2.15 9.33 12.59
CA ARG A 48 1.69 7.97 12.91
C ARG A 48 0.18 7.89 12.68
N ILE A 49 -0.22 7.25 11.58
CA ILE A 49 -1.62 7.02 11.15
C ILE A 49 -1.98 5.57 11.37
#